data_AF-A0A3B9Y3V7-F1
#
_entry.id   AF-A0A3B9Y3V7-F1
#
_cell.length_a   1.000
_cell.length_b   1.000
_cell.length_c   1.000
_cell.angle_alpha   90.00
_cell.angle_beta   90.00
_cell.angle_gamma   90.00
#
_symmetry.space_group_name_H-M   'P 1'
#
loop_
_entity.id
_entity.type
_entity.pdbx_description
1 polymer ?
#
loop_
_entity_poly.entity_id
_entity_poly.type
_entity_poly.pdbx_seq_one_letter_code
_entity_poly.pdbx_strand_id
1 'polypeptide(L)' 'AIEFAHRFHLPATYDAHYLALAQREQCEFWTADARLWNTVKNELNWVRLLGDSRP' A
#
# COMPACT_ATOMS: atom_id res chain seq x y z
N ALA A 1 4.35 7.02 -8.18
CA ALA A 1 4.89 5.64 -8.18
C ALA A 1 6.33 5.61 -7.72
N ILE A 2 7.25 6.32 -8.39
CA ILE A 2 8.68 6.37 -8.01
C ILE A 2 8.89 6.84 -6.57
N GLU A 3 8.16 7.87 -6.11
CA GLU A 3 8.25 8.34 -4.71
C GLU A 3 7.95 7.23 -3.69
N PHE A 4 6.88 6.44 -3.89
CA PHE A 4 6.54 5.32 -3.01
C PHE A 4 7.59 4.21 -3.01
N ALA A 5 8.13 3.88 -4.18
CA ALA A 5 9.19 2.89 -4.29
C ALA A 5 10.44 3.29 -3.49
N HIS A 6 10.84 4.57 -3.58
CA HIS A 6 11.97 5.10 -2.80
C HIS A 6 11.66 5.21 -1.31
N ARG A 7 10.48 5.70 -0.94
CA ARG A 7 10.11 5.95 0.46
C ARG A 7 9.96 4.66 1.27
N PHE A 8 9.35 3.65 0.67
CA PHE A 8 9.04 2.39 1.36
C PHE A 8 9.97 1.24 0.97
N HIS A 9 11.05 1.51 0.24
CA HIS A 9 11.97 0.50 -0.30
C HIS A 9 11.23 -0.65 -1.01
N LEU A 10 10.08 -0.34 -1.61
CA LEU A 10 9.32 -1.31 -2.36
C LEU A 10 10.09 -1.57 -3.65
N PRO A 11 10.17 -2.83 -4.11
CA PRO A 11 10.59 -3.06 -5.49
C PRO A 11 9.70 -2.17 -6.38
N ALA A 12 10.28 -1.56 -7.40
CA ALA A 12 9.58 -0.68 -8.36
C ALA A 12 8.60 -1.46 -9.26
N THR A 13 7.91 -2.43 -8.66
CA THR A 13 6.92 -3.34 -9.20
C THR A 13 5.52 -2.77 -8.93
N TYR A 14 4.51 -3.40 -9.53
CA TYR A 14 3.08 -3.09 -9.48
C TYR A 14 2.57 -2.41 -8.20
N ASP A 15 3.04 -2.79 -7.01
CA ASP A 15 2.64 -2.22 -5.71
C ASP A 15 2.79 -0.70 -5.63
N ALA A 16 3.93 -0.15 -6.08
CA ALA A 16 4.17 1.30 -6.04
C ALA A 16 3.28 2.06 -7.04
N HIS A 17 2.83 1.40 -8.11
CA HIS A 17 1.91 1.97 -9.09
C HIS A 17 0.48 1.98 -8.56
N TYR A 18 0.04 0.88 -7.93
CA TYR A 18 -1.28 0.84 -7.32
C TYR A 18 -1.41 1.78 -6.12
N LEU A 19 -0.38 1.89 -5.29
CA LEU A 19 -0.35 2.89 -4.20
C LEU A 19 -0.46 4.31 -4.73
N ALA A 20 0.28 4.65 -5.80
CA ALA A 20 0.21 5.97 -6.40
C ALA A 20 -1.15 6.26 -7.05
N LEU A 21 -1.76 5.24 -7.67
CA LEU A 21 -3.10 5.36 -8.22
C LEU A 21 -4.14 5.58 -7.11
N ALA A 22 -4.11 4.76 -6.07
CA ALA A 22 -5.04 4.87 -4.94
C ALA A 22 -4.93 6.22 -4.21
N GLN A 23 -3.69 6.72 -4.03
CA GLN A 23 -3.47 8.06 -3.48
C GLN A 23 -4.08 9.14 -4.38
N ARG A 24 -3.91 9.04 -5.70
CA ARG A 24 -4.45 10.02 -6.66
C ARG A 24 -5.98 10.03 -6.67
N GLU A 25 -6.59 8.86 -6.63
CA GLU A 25 -8.05 8.69 -6.62
C GLU A 25 -8.65 8.85 -5.19
N GLN A 26 -7.80 9.11 -4.18
CA GLN A 26 -8.18 9.22 -2.76
C GLN A 26 -9.01 8.03 -2.26
N CYS A 27 -8.70 6.83 -2.73
CA CYS A 27 -9.43 5.61 -2.40
C CYS A 27 -8.64 4.67 -1.49
N GLU A 28 -9.35 3.76 -0.84
CA GLU A 28 -8.72 2.73 -0.01
C GLU A 28 -8.01 1.70 -0.89
N PHE A 29 -6.77 1.36 -0.53
CA PHE A 29 -6.01 0.31 -1.20
C PHE A 29 -6.04 -0.96 -0.37
N TRP A 30 -6.66 -1.99 -0.91
CA TRP A 30 -6.79 -3.30 -0.27
C TRP A 30 -5.77 -4.26 -0.85
N THR A 31 -4.89 -4.81 -0.01
CA THR A 31 -3.87 -5.78 -0.40
C THR A 31 -3.95 -7.02 0.48
N ALA A 32 -3.72 -8.21 -0.06
CA ALA A 32 -3.55 -9.43 0.73
C ALA A 32 -2.08 -9.66 1.15
N ASP A 33 -1.16 -8.81 0.70
CA ASP A 33 0.25 -8.89 1.04
C ASP A 33 0.52 -8.22 2.39
N ALA A 34 0.64 -9.05 3.42
CA ALA A 34 0.96 -8.60 4.77
C ALA A 34 2.35 -7.94 4.89
N ARG A 35 3.32 -8.26 4.02
CA ARG A 35 4.64 -7.62 4.04
C ARG A 35 4.53 -6.18 3.53
N LEU A 36 3.85 -5.99 2.39
CA LEU A 36 3.56 -4.66 1.86
C LEU A 36 2.81 -3.81 2.89
N TRP A 37 1.72 -4.36 3.44
CA TRP A 37 0.92 -3.68 4.45
C TRP A 37 1.74 -3.29 5.68
N ASN A 38 2.53 -4.22 6.25
CA ASN A 38 3.35 -3.92 7.43
C ASN A 38 4.38 -2.81 7.20
N THR A 39 4.91 -2.69 5.98
CA THR A 39 5.86 -1.63 5.61
C THR A 39 5.19 -0.26 5.53
N VAL A 40 3.96 -0.19 4.98
CA VAL A 40 3.32 1.11 4.67
C VAL A 40 2.25 1.55 5.68
N LYS A 41 1.70 0.64 6.49
CA LYS A 41 0.54 0.90 7.38
C LYS A 41 0.71 2.07 8.34
N ASN A 42 1.95 2.39 8.75
CA ASN A 42 2.23 3.46 9.69
C ASN A 42 2.17 4.85 9.04
N GLU A 43 2.41 4.93 7.73
CA GLU A 43 2.39 6.19 6.98
C GLU A 43 1.15 6.31 6.09
N LEU A 44 0.62 5.19 5.60
CA LEU A 44 -0.52 5.13 4.67
C LEU A 44 -1.75 4.50 5.34
N ASN A 45 -2.50 5.33 6.06
CA ASN A 45 -3.70 4.92 6.81
C ASN A 45 -4.88 4.42 5.94
N TRP A 46 -4.80 4.65 4.63
CA TRP A 46 -5.77 4.21 3.63
C TRP A 46 -5.42 2.83 3.01
N VAL A 47 -4.31 2.21 3.44
CA VAL A 47 -3.92 0.87 3.02
C VAL A 47 -4.46 -0.16 4.02
N ARG A 48 -5.26 -1.12 3.52
CA ARG A 48 -5.93 -2.17 4.29
C ARG A 48 -5.41 -3.55 3.91
N LEU A 49 -5.29 -4.43 4.91
CA LEU A 49 -4.94 -5.83 4.71
C LEU A 49 -6.22 -6.67 4.50
N LEU A 50 -6.36 -7.27 3.34
CA LEU A 50 -7.38 -8.29 3.05
C LEU A 50 -7.15 -9.50 3.96
N GLY A 51 -8.18 -9.88 4.72
CA GLY A 51 -8.10 -10.99 5.66
C GLY A 51 -7.76 -10.59 7.10
N ASP A 52 -7.57 -9.30 7.41
CA ASP A 52 -7.71 -8.80 8.78
C ASP A 52 -9.20 -8.71 9.18
N SER A 53 -9.95 -9.78 8.88
CA SER A 53 -11.25 -10.05 9.46
C SER A 53 -11.00 -10.50 10.89
N ARG A 54 -10.61 -9.58 11.76
CA ARG A 54 -10.93 -9.73 13.18
C ARG A 54 -12.42 -9.41 13.33
N PRO A 55 -13.26 -10.37 13.77
CA PRO A 55 -14.61 -10.05 14.21
C PRO A 55 -14.60 -9.10 15.41
#